data_AF-A0A0U4VIV4-F1
#
_entry.id   AF-A0A0U4VIV4-F1
#
_cell.length_a   1.000
_cell.length_b   1.000
_cell.length_c   1.000
_cell.angle_alpha   90.00
_cell.angle_beta   90.00
_cell.angle_gamma   90.00
#
_symmetry.space_group_name_H-M   'P 1'
#
loop_
_entity.id
_entity.type
_entity.pdbx_description
1 polymer ?
#
loop_
_entity_poly.entity_id
_entity_poly.type
_entity_poly.pdbx_seq_one_letter_code
_entity_poly.pdbx_strand_id
1 'polypeptide(L)'
;MLEIRQEQQVLVFSGELDRNTVVQFWPFKPLQSLQGNAVFDLAALKHVDTAGLAWLIQVLSQAKAKSLQVTLRGMPAQLRSLAAVSDVLSLLPTES
;
A
#
# COMPACT_ATOMS: atom_id res chain seq x y z
N MET A 1 -10.64 1.49 -11.52
CA MET A 1 -10.07 2.77 -11.01
C MET A 1 -9.67 2.60 -9.56
N LEU A 2 -8.57 3.23 -9.13
CA LEU A 2 -8.11 3.23 -7.74
C LEU A 2 -8.67 4.43 -6.99
N GLU A 3 -9.20 4.19 -5.79
CA GLU A 3 -9.57 5.23 -4.85
C GLU A 3 -8.86 5.00 -3.52
N ILE A 4 -8.38 6.09 -2.92
CA ILE A 4 -7.71 6.08 -1.61
C ILE A 4 -8.41 7.11 -0.73
N ARG A 5 -9.10 6.63 0.31
CA ARG A 5 -9.76 7.48 1.31
C ARG A 5 -8.94 7.49 2.59
N GLN A 6 -8.82 8.66 3.21
CA GLN A 6 -8.17 8.79 4.50
C GLN A 6 -9.22 8.88 5.61
N GLU A 7 -9.08 7.99 6.61
CA GLU A 7 -9.87 7.94 7.83
C GLU A 7 -8.89 8.02 9.01
N GLN A 8 -8.61 9.24 9.48
CA GLN A 8 -7.60 9.51 10.52
C GLN A 8 -6.20 8.98 10.13
N GLN A 9 -5.71 7.94 10.82
CA GLN A 9 -4.43 7.26 10.56
C GLN A 9 -4.59 6.03 9.64
N VAL A 10 -5.76 5.82 9.05
CA VAL A 10 -6.04 4.72 8.13
C VAL A 10 -6.19 5.26 6.71
N LEU A 11 -5.48 4.66 5.76
CA LEU A 11 -5.72 4.85 4.33
C LEU A 11 -6.42 3.61 3.78
N VAL A 12 -7.64 3.78 3.27
CA VAL A 12 -8.44 2.71 2.69
C VAL A 12 -8.27 2.72 1.18
N PHE A 13 -7.69 1.65 0.66
CA PHE A 13 -7.45 1.44 -0.78
C PHE A 13 -8.57 0.60 -1.36
N SER A 14 -9.15 1.05 -2.46
CA SER A 14 -10.22 0.32 -3.14
C SER A 14 -10.11 0.38 -4.66
N GLY A 15 -10.56 -0.69 -5.33
CA GLY A 15 -10.46 -0.81 -6.78
C GLY A 15 -9.18 -1.52 -7.23
N GLU A 16 -8.45 -0.95 -8.18
CA GLU A 16 -7.34 -1.64 -8.87
C GLU A 16 -6.01 -0.97 -8.57
N LEU A 17 -5.04 -1.68 -7.99
CA LEU A 17 -3.69 -1.19 -7.74
C LEU A 17 -2.75 -1.73 -8.82
N ASP A 18 -2.64 -1.02 -9.95
CA ASP A 18 -1.91 -1.47 -11.12
C ASP A 18 -1.12 -0.33 -11.80
N ARG A 19 -0.39 -0.65 -12.87
CA ARG A 19 0.41 0.32 -13.63
C ARG A 19 -0.37 1.55 -14.13
N ASN A 20 -1.67 1.42 -14.38
CA ASN A 20 -2.51 2.47 -14.94
C ASN A 20 -3.06 3.39 -13.85
N THR A 21 -3.23 2.87 -12.63
CA THR A 21 -3.83 3.62 -11.52
C THR A 21 -2.79 4.27 -10.61
N VAL A 22 -1.65 3.61 -10.34
CA VAL A 22 -0.65 4.11 -9.39
C VAL A 22 0.01 5.43 -9.84
N VAL A 23 0.07 5.68 -11.15
CA VAL A 23 0.64 6.92 -11.71
C VAL A 23 -0.11 8.18 -11.28
N GLN A 24 -1.41 8.05 -10.95
CA GLN A 24 -2.24 9.17 -10.49
C GLN A 24 -1.86 9.63 -9.08
N PHE A 25 -1.18 8.75 -8.33
CA PHE A 25 -0.81 8.96 -6.94
C PHE A 25 0.68 9.26 -6.79
N TRP A 26 1.36 9.66 -7.86
CA TRP A 26 2.76 10.07 -7.84
C TRP A 26 2.91 11.62 -7.84
N PRO A 27 3.55 12.23 -6.85
CA PRO A 27 4.04 11.65 -5.59
C PRO A 27 2.91 11.31 -4.61
N PHE A 28 3.13 10.37 -3.69
CA PHE A 28 2.10 9.91 -2.75
C PHE A 28 1.93 10.87 -1.56
N LYS A 29 1.19 11.95 -1.81
CA LYS A 29 0.90 13.03 -0.85
C LYS A 29 0.22 12.58 0.45
N PRO A 30 -0.65 11.55 0.51
CA PRO A 30 -1.32 11.14 1.75
C PRO A 30 -0.37 10.80 2.91
N LEU A 31 0.89 10.45 2.67
CA LEU A 31 1.86 10.26 3.76
C LEU A 31 2.11 11.52 4.61
N GLN A 32 1.87 12.71 4.05
CA GLN A 32 2.17 13.98 4.73
C GLN A 32 1.19 14.27 5.88
N SER A 33 -0.01 13.69 5.85
CA SER A 33 -1.04 13.88 6.89
C SER A 33 -0.99 12.81 7.99
N LEU A 34 -0.18 11.75 7.82
CA LEU A 34 -0.06 10.64 8.76
C LEU A 34 1.09 10.87 9.75
N GLN A 35 0.96 10.34 10.97
CA GLN A 35 1.95 10.54 12.03
C GLN A 35 2.05 9.32 12.96
N GLY A 36 3.27 8.98 13.37
CA GLY A 36 3.53 7.86 14.27
C GLY A 36 3.25 6.52 13.60
N ASN A 37 2.02 6.02 13.77
CA ASN A 37 1.58 4.74 13.24
C ASN A 37 0.38 4.95 12.30
N ALA A 38 0.41 4.29 11.15
CA ALA A 38 -0.67 4.31 10.19
C ALA A 38 -1.01 2.90 9.69
N VAL A 39 -2.24 2.73 9.22
CA VAL A 39 -2.73 1.47 8.64
C VAL A 39 -3.09 1.71 7.18
N PHE A 40 -2.62 0.84 6.30
CA PHE A 40 -3.11 0.78 4.93
C PHE A 40 -4.06 -0.40 4.84
N ASP A 41 -5.35 -0.12 4.70
CA ASP A 41 -6.38 -1.12 4.52
C ASP A 41 -6.52 -1.44 3.03
N LEU A 42 -6.17 -2.67 2.67
CA LEU A 42 -6.14 -3.17 1.30
C LEU A 42 -7.33 -4.10 1.00
N ALA A 43 -8.26 -4.29 1.94
CA ALA A 43 -9.33 -5.27 1.83
C ALA A 43 -10.29 -5.00 0.66
N ALA A 44 -10.43 -3.73 0.26
CA ALA A 44 -11.34 -3.32 -0.82
C ALA A 44 -10.65 -3.30 -2.21
N LEU A 45 -9.40 -3.77 -2.32
CA LEU A 45 -8.73 -3.95 -3.61
C LEU A 45 -9.30 -5.17 -4.34
N LYS A 46 -9.66 -4.97 -5.60
CA LYS A 46 -10.21 -5.97 -6.52
C LYS A 46 -9.12 -6.63 -7.37
N HIS A 47 -8.06 -5.88 -7.67
CA HIS A 47 -6.95 -6.35 -8.49
C HIS A 47 -5.64 -5.66 -8.10
N VAL A 48 -4.55 -6.41 -8.15
CA VAL A 48 -3.18 -5.92 -7.96
C VAL A 48 -2.25 -6.58 -8.96
N ASP A 49 -1.37 -5.80 -9.61
CA ASP A 49 -0.30 -6.32 -10.48
C ASP A 49 1.11 -6.03 -9.91
N THR A 50 2.14 -6.39 -10.67
CA THR A 50 3.54 -6.19 -10.25
C THR A 50 3.93 -4.73 -10.12
N ALA A 51 3.36 -3.83 -10.93
CA ALA A 51 3.59 -2.39 -10.80
C ALA A 51 2.91 -1.84 -9.54
N GLY A 52 1.71 -2.34 -9.23
CA GLY A 52 1.03 -2.06 -7.96
C GLY A 52 1.85 -2.44 -6.73
N LEU A 53 2.42 -3.65 -6.72
CA LEU A 53 3.32 -4.12 -5.66
C LEU A 53 4.58 -3.25 -5.55
N ALA A 54 5.24 -2.96 -6.66
CA ALA A 54 6.46 -2.15 -6.67
C ALA A 54 6.20 -0.74 -6.13
N TRP A 55 5.09 -0.12 -6.54
CA TRP A 55 4.66 1.17 -6.03
C TRP A 55 4.37 1.13 -4.53
N LEU A 56 3.67 0.09 -4.04
CA LEU A 56 3.38 -0.07 -2.61
C LEU A 56 4.65 -0.18 -1.78
N ILE A 57 5.64 -0.98 -2.21
CA ILE A 57 6.94 -1.09 -1.55
C ILE A 57 7.64 0.26 -1.49
N GLN A 58 7.60 1.03 -2.57
CA GLN A 58 8.21 2.35 -2.61
C GLN A 58 7.51 3.35 -1.66
N VAL A 59 6.18 3.28 -1.55
CA VAL A 59 5.41 4.09 -0.59
C VAL A 59 5.78 3.72 0.85
N LEU A 60 5.90 2.43 1.16
CA LEU A 60 6.33 1.95 2.47
C LEU A 60 7.76 2.42 2.81
N SER A 61 8.66 2.42 1.83
CA SER A 61 10.01 2.97 1.98
C SER A 61 9.99 4.48 2.30
N GLN A 62 9.15 5.26 1.61
CA GLN A 62 8.97 6.69 1.89
C GLN A 62 8.37 6.94 3.28
N ALA A 63 7.42 6.12 3.72
CA ALA A 63 6.86 6.19 5.07
C ALA A 63 7.94 5.94 6.13
N LYS A 64 8.75 4.88 5.94
CA LYS A 64 9.87 4.55 6.84
C LYS A 64 10.90 5.68 6.91
N ALA A 65 11.24 6.32 5.80
CA ALA A 65 12.15 7.47 5.76
C ALA A 65 11.62 8.69 6.54
N LYS A 66 10.30 8.77 6.75
CA LYS A 66 9.63 9.80 7.56
C LYS A 66 9.37 9.35 9.01
N SER A 67 9.93 8.22 9.45
CA SER A 67 9.65 7.62 10.75
C SER A 67 8.17 7.27 10.98
N LEU A 68 7.41 7.05 9.90
CA LEU A 68 6.03 6.58 9.97
C LEU A 68 6.02 5.04 9.89
N GLN A 69 5.48 4.40 10.92
CA GLN A 69 5.28 2.94 10.93
C GLN A 69 3.95 2.62 10.24
N VAL A 70 4.01 1.96 9.10
CA VAL A 70 2.82 1.54 8.36
C VAL A 70 2.60 0.05 8.58
N THR A 71 1.36 -0.35 8.84
CA THR A 71 0.94 -1.76 8.84
C THR A 71 -0.10 -1.99 7.74
N LEU A 72 0.03 -3.09 7.01
CA LEU A 72 -0.90 -3.52 5.98
C LEU A 72 -1.99 -4.41 6.59
N ARG A 73 -3.24 -3.99 6.43
CA ARG A 73 -4.44 -4.76 6.80
C ARG A 73 -5.14 -5.27 5.56
N GLY A 74 -5.76 -6.44 5.66
CA GLY A 74 -6.64 -6.94 4.59
C GLY A 74 -5.91 -7.27 3.29
N MET A 75 -4.61 -7.62 3.35
CA MET A 75 -3.79 -7.84 2.16
C MET A 75 -4.38 -8.95 1.26
N PRO A 76 -4.76 -8.64 0.00
CA PRO A 76 -5.36 -9.61 -0.92
C PRO A 76 -4.44 -10.80 -1.21
N ALA A 77 -5.01 -11.97 -1.45
CA ALA A 77 -4.26 -13.17 -1.80
C ALA A 77 -3.37 -12.97 -3.04
N GLN A 78 -3.86 -12.25 -4.06
CA GLN A 78 -3.10 -11.91 -5.25
C GLN A 78 -1.82 -11.12 -4.92
N LEU A 79 -1.90 -10.13 -4.03
CA LEU A 79 -0.75 -9.34 -3.59
C LEU A 79 0.24 -10.18 -2.78
N ARG A 80 -0.25 -11.06 -1.89
CA ARG A 80 0.59 -12.04 -1.17
C ARG A 80 1.35 -12.93 -2.14
N SER A 81 0.67 -13.49 -3.14
CA SER A 81 1.29 -14.36 -4.14
C SER A 81 2.34 -13.62 -4.97
N LEU A 82 2.04 -12.40 -5.45
CA LEU A 82 3.00 -11.58 -6.19
C LEU A 82 4.25 -11.28 -5.37
N ALA A 83 4.08 -10.92 -4.09
CA ALA A 83 5.20 -10.65 -3.20
C ALA A 83 6.04 -11.90 -2.90
N ALA A 84 5.41 -13.07 -2.76
CA ALA A 84 6.10 -14.33 -2.53
C ALA A 84 6.93 -14.77 -3.75
N VAL A 85 6.35 -14.75 -4.96
CA VAL A 85 7.09 -15.14 -6.18
C VAL A 85 8.18 -14.15 -6.57
N SER A 86 8.09 -12.92 -6.08
CA SER A 86 9.09 -11.87 -6.30
C SER A 86 10.12 -11.79 -5.14
N ASP A 87 10.04 -12.67 -4.15
CA ASP A 87 10.92 -12.72 -2.96
C ASP A 87 10.98 -11.42 -2.15
N VAL A 88 9.87 -10.69 -2.09
CA VAL A 88 9.74 -9.40 -1.38
C VAL A 88 8.70 -9.40 -0.27
N LEU A 89 8.13 -10.58 0.06
CA LEU A 89 7.11 -10.70 1.09
C LEU A 89 7.58 -10.16 2.46
N SER A 90 8.86 -10.33 2.78
CA SER A 90 9.48 -9.83 4.02
C SER A 90 9.55 -8.30 4.11
N LEU A 91 9.36 -7.58 3.00
CA LEU A 91 9.32 -6.12 2.96
C LEU A 91 7.94 -5.56 3.33
N LEU A 92 6.91 -6.41 3.40
CA LEU A 92 5.53 -5.99 3.64
C LEU A 92 5.18 -6.12 5.14
N PRO A 93 4.99 -5.01 5.87
CA PRO A 93 4.67 -5.04 7.29
C PRO A 93 3.19 -5.42 7.45
N THR A 94 2.90 -6.71 7.65
CA THR A 94 1.52 -7.19 7.84
C THR A 94 1.13 -7.23 9.31
N GLU A 95 -0.16 -7.01 9.61
CA GLU A 95 -0.69 -7.31 10.96
C GLU A 95 -0.41 -8.80 11.28
N SER A 96 0.06 -9.06 12.51
CA SER A 96 0.37 -10.40 13.01
C SER A 96 -0.87 -11.27 13.15
#